data_AF-A0A1G7MF40-F1
#
_entry.id   AF-A0A1G7MF40-F1
#
_cell.length_a   1.000
_cell.length_b   1.000
_cell.length_c   1.000
_cell.angle_alpha   90.00
_cell.angle_beta   90.00
_cell.angle_gamma   90.00
#
_symmetry.space_group_name_H-M   'P 1'
#
loop_
_entity.id
_entity.type
_entity.pdbx_description
1 polymer ?
#
loop_
_entity_poly.entity_id
_entity_poly.type
_entity_poly.pdbx_seq_one_letter_code
_entity_poly.pdbx_strand_id
1 'polypeptide(L)' 'MLKHNFRQLKIWIDSVELSRDIYQLTQKFPNEHKFGISSQLYRAAVSIPSNIAEGSAPESQKKILHIFYQ' A
#
# COMPACT_ATOMS: atom_id res chain seq x y z
N MET A 1 -3.59 24.82 9.27
CA MET A 1 -3.48 23.92 8.11
C MET A 1 -4.28 22.66 8.41
N LEU A 2 -5.30 22.37 7.59
CA LEU A 2 -6.06 21.13 7.70
C LEU A 2 -5.11 19.97 7.37
N LYS A 3 -4.72 19.18 8.38
CA LYS A 3 -4.17 17.85 8.16
C LYS A 3 -5.26 17.06 7.44
N HIS A 4 -5.14 16.86 6.13
CA HIS A 4 -6.02 15.92 5.43
C HIS A 4 -5.82 14.56 6.08
N ASN A 5 -6.82 14.12 6.85
CA ASN A 5 -6.78 12.86 7.54
C ASN A 5 -7.01 11.75 6.52
N PHE A 6 -5.93 11.28 5.90
CA PHE A 6 -5.96 10.20 4.91
C PHE A 6 -6.69 8.95 5.42
N ARG A 7 -6.74 8.75 6.74
CA ARG A 7 -7.44 7.62 7.38
C ARG A 7 -8.96 7.67 7.21
N GLN A 8 -9.53 8.82 6.82
CA GLN A 8 -10.95 8.97 6.48
C GLN A 8 -11.23 8.74 4.99
N LEU A 9 -10.19 8.65 4.15
CA LEU A 9 -10.38 8.40 2.73
C LEU A 9 -10.82 6.95 2.54
N LYS A 10 -11.97 6.75 1.87
CA LYS A 10 -12.46 5.40 1.54
C LYS A 10 -11.40 4.58 0.81
N ILE A 11 -10.68 5.18 -0.14
CA ILE A 11 -9.62 4.49 -0.89
C ILE A 11 -8.47 4.02 0.00
N TRP A 12 -8.13 4.77 1.06
CA TRP A 12 -7.12 4.34 2.02
C TRP A 12 -7.63 3.14 2.82
N ILE A 13 -8.87 3.19 3.32
CA ILE A 13 -9.52 2.10 4.05
C ILE A 13 -9.56 0.83 3.19
N ASP A 14 -10.06 0.94 1.95
CA ASP A 14 -10.14 -0.17 0.99
C ASP A 14 -8.75 -0.78 0.72
N SER A 15 -7.69 0.05 0.65
CA SER A 15 -6.32 -0.44 0.43
C SER A 15 -5.69 -1.15 1.64
N VAL A 16 -6.10 -0.78 2.86
CA VAL A 16 -5.71 -1.49 4.08
C VAL A 16 -6.40 -2.85 4.13
N GLU A 17 -7.69 -2.91 3.77
CA GLU A 17 -8.42 -4.19 3.66
C GLU A 17 -7.81 -5.09 2.60
N LEU A 18 -7.48 -4.56 1.41
CA LEU A 18 -6.76 -5.29 0.37
C LEU A 18 -5.44 -5.89 0.88
N SER A 19 -4.67 -5.14 1.67
CA SER A 19 -3.41 -5.62 2.25
C SER A 19 -3.63 -6.80 3.20
N ARG A 20 -4.70 -6.76 4.01
CA ARG A 20 -5.10 -7.88 4.87
C ARG A 20 -5.50 -9.10 4.04
N ASP A 21 -6.29 -8.90 3.00
CA ASP A 21 -6.81 -9.99 2.18
C ASP A 21 -5.68 -10.68 1.39
N ILE A 22 -4.72 -9.91 0.86
CA ILE A 22 -3.49 -10.43 0.24
C ILE A 22 -2.65 -11.20 1.24
N TYR A 23 -2.49 -10.69 2.47
CA TYR A 23 -1.79 -11.43 3.52
C TYR A 23 -2.47 -12.79 3.79
N GLN A 24 -3.79 -12.82 3.93
CA GLN A 24 -4.54 -14.06 4.14
C GLN A 24 -4.46 -15.03 2.96
N LEU A 25 -4.49 -14.50 1.72
CA LEU A 25 -4.34 -15.30 0.50
C LEU A 25 -2.96 -15.97 0.45
N THR A 26 -1.90 -15.21 0.73
CA THR A 26 -0.52 -15.71 0.66
C THR A 26 -0.19 -16.77 1.72
N GLN A 27 -0.94 -16.86 2.81
CA GLN A 27 -0.81 -17.96 3.78
C GLN A 27 -1.21 -19.32 3.20
N LYS A 28 -2.01 -19.34 2.13
CA LYS A 28 -2.49 -20.56 1.46
C LYS A 28 -1.55 -21.05 0.36
N PHE A 29 -0.44 -20.36 0.12
CA PHE A 29 0.49 -20.74 -0.95
C PHE A 29 1.26 -22.02 -0.60
N PRO A 30 1.56 -22.87 -1.60
CA PRO A 30 2.49 -23.98 -1.44
C PRO A 30 3.85 -23.50 -0.94
N ASN A 31 4.56 -24.35 -0.20
CA ASN A 31 5.85 -23.99 0.40
C ASN A 31 6.89 -23.56 -0.64
N GLU A 32 6.82 -24.05 -1.89
CA GLU A 32 7.73 -23.66 -2.96
C GLU A 32 7.63 -22.16 -3.34
N HIS A 33 6.45 -21.55 -3.18
CA HIS A 33 6.19 -20.16 -3.57
C HIS A 33 5.96 -19.21 -2.38
N LYS A 34 5.91 -19.77 -1.17
CA LYS A 34 5.51 -19.08 0.06
C LYS A 34 6.44 -17.97 0.50
N PHE A 35 7.73 -18.02 0.16
CA PHE A 35 8.68 -17.00 0.63
C PHE A 35 8.95 -15.92 -0.42
N GLY A 36 9.13 -16.31 -1.69
CA GLY A 36 9.40 -15.36 -2.77
C GLY A 36 8.18 -14.53 -3.14
N ILE A 37 7.12 -15.19 -3.61
CA ILE A 37 5.94 -14.52 -4.18
C ILE A 37 5.11 -13.84 -3.08
N SER A 38 4.93 -14.50 -1.93
CA SER A 38 4.17 -13.91 -0.82
C SER A 38 4.79 -12.61 -0.30
N SER A 39 6.13 -12.56 -0.19
CA SER A 39 6.84 -11.35 0.25
C SER A 39 6.70 -10.21 -0.75
N GLN A 40 6.74 -10.51 -2.06
CA GLN A 40 6.54 -9.50 -3.10
C GLN A 40 5.10 -8.97 -3.09
N LEU A 41 4.10 -9.86 -3.03
CA LEU A 41 2.69 -9.48 -2.98
C LEU A 41 2.36 -8.65 -1.74
N TYR A 42 2.85 -9.06 -0.57
CA TYR A 42 2.61 -8.33 0.68
C TYR A 42 3.23 -6.93 0.64
N ARG A 43 4.47 -6.81 0.17
CA ARG A 43 5.14 -5.49 0.02
C ARG A 43 4.42 -4.60 -0.98
N ALA A 44 3.99 -5.15 -2.12
CA ALA A 44 3.22 -4.42 -3.11
C ALA A 44 1.89 -3.90 -2.52
N ALA A 45 1.15 -4.77 -1.81
CA ALA A 45 -0.12 -4.42 -1.19
C ALA A 45 0.01 -3.30 -0.15
N VAL A 46 0.96 -3.43 0.78
CA VAL A 46 1.22 -2.44 1.84
C VAL A 46 1.74 -1.11 1.28
N SER A 47 2.38 -1.12 0.10
CA SER A 47 2.81 0.11 -0.55
C SER A 47 1.65 1.03 -0.94
N ILE A 48 0.46 0.49 -1.23
CA ILE A 48 -0.70 1.28 -1.67
C ILE A 48 -1.19 2.25 -0.57
N PRO A 49 -1.58 1.78 0.65
CA PRO A 49 -2.00 2.70 1.73
C PRO A 49 -0.85 3.63 2.16
N SER A 50 0.40 3.19 2.03
CA SER A 50 1.59 3.99 2.36
C SER A 50 1.75 5.17 1.40
N ASN A 51 1.62 4.94 0.09
CA ASN A 51 1.66 5.98 -0.94
C ASN A 51 0.47 6.96 -0.82
N ILE A 52 -0.72 6.46 -0.49
CA ILE A 52 -1.90 7.32 -0.23
C ILE A 52 -1.65 8.23 0.99
N ALA A 53 -1.09 7.67 2.07
CA ALA A 53 -0.75 8.43 3.26
C ALA A 53 0.35 9.48 2.99
N GLU A 54 1.41 9.09 2.26
CA GLU A 54 2.48 10.01 1.86
C GLU A 54 1.94 11.12 0.96
N GLY A 55 1.15 10.79 -0.07
CA GLY A 55 0.56 11.76 -0.99
C GLY A 55 -0.46 12.71 -0.39
N SER A 56 -1.03 12.37 0.76
CA SER A 56 -1.95 13.23 1.51
C SER A 56 -1.21 14.33 2.29
N ALA A 57 0.12 14.26 2.41
CA ALA A 57 0.90 15.33 3.00
C ALA A 57 1.14 16.46 1.97
N PRO A 58 0.95 17.75 2.34
CA PRO A 58 1.06 18.89 1.43
C PRO A 58 2.39 18.99 0.67
N GLU A 59 3.49 18.54 1.28
CA GLU A 59 4.84 18.60 0.67
C GLU A 59 5.11 17.48 -0.35
N SER A 60 4.24 16.46 -0.39
CA SER A 60 4.46 15.24 -1.16
C SER A 60 3.97 15.30 -2.60
N GLN A 61 3.15 16.29 -2.98
CA GLN A 61 2.62 16.42 -4.35
C GLN A 61 3.73 16.52 -5.40
N LYS A 62 4.89 17.11 -5.07
CA LYS A 62 6.08 17.15 -5.95
C LYS A 62 6.88 15.85 -5.97
N LYS A 63 6.78 15.02 -4.93
CA LYS A 63 7.62 13.82 -4.74
C LYS A 63 7.05 12.57 -5.42
N ILE A 64 5.72 12.46 -5.49
CA ILE A 64 5.03 11.33 -6.15
C ILE A 64 5.41 11.20 -7.62
N LEU A 65 5.48 12.31 -8.37
CA LEU A 65 5.83 12.28 -9.79
C LEU A 65 7.25 11.74 -10.03
N HIS A 66 8.18 11.92 -9.08
CA HIS A 66 9.54 11.41 -9.20
C HIS A 66 9.64 9.90 -8.97
N ILE A 67 8.76 9.31 -8.15
CA ILE A 67 8.78 7.87 -7.83
C ILE A 67 8.19 7.02 -8.97
N PHE A 68 7.24 7.57 -9.75
CA PHE A 68 6.56 6.83 -10.83
C PHE A 68 7.19 6.99 -12.22
N TYR A 69 8.09 7.96 -12.43
CA TYR A 69 8.69 8.27 -13.73
C TYR A 69 10.22 8.04 -13.80
N GLN A 70 10.78 7.32 -12.83
CA GLN A 70 12.20 6.91 -12.80
C GLN A 70 12.32 5.40 -12.95
#